data_AF-A0A348PNU2-F1
#
_entry.id   AF-A0A348PNU2-F1
#
_cell.length_a   1.000
_cell.length_b   1.000
_cell.length_c   1.000
_cell.angle_alpha   90.00
_cell.angle_beta   90.00
_cell.angle_gamma   90.00
#
_symmetry.space_group_name_H-M   'P 1'
#
loop_
_entity.id
_entity.type
_entity.pdbx_description
1 polymer ?
#
loop_
_entity_poly.entity_id
_entity_poly.type
_entity_poly.pdbx_seq_one_letter_code
_entity_poly.pdbx_strand_id
1 'polypeptide(L)'
;MKTKSILLFILSLTFGSISAQDVIINNTGDEIQAKVLEISSSEIKYKRYDNLDGPIITIAKSEVLLIKYENGTKDVFQNQAEESSSAATETSQQN
;
A
#
# COMPACT_ATOMS: atom_id res chain seq x y z
N MET A 1 3.24 -11.78 -49.37
CA MET A 1 2.25 -11.67 -48.27
C MET A 1 2.61 -12.45 -46.99
N LYS A 2 3.80 -13.07 -46.87
CA LYS A 2 4.16 -13.92 -45.71
C LYS A 2 4.98 -13.19 -44.62
N THR A 3 5.60 -12.06 -44.93
CA THR A 3 6.48 -11.30 -44.01
C THR A 3 5.72 -10.41 -43.02
N LYS A 4 4.56 -9.86 -43.41
CA LYS A 4 3.68 -9.09 -42.50
C LYS A 4 3.11 -9.96 -41.36
N SER A 5 2.93 -11.25 -41.62
CA SER A 5 2.44 -12.21 -40.62
C SER A 5 3.51 -12.59 -39.58
N ILE A 6 4.79 -12.59 -39.96
CA ILE A 6 5.92 -12.78 -39.03
C ILE A 6 6.07 -11.56 -38.10
N LEU A 7 5.88 -10.35 -38.62
CA LEU A 7 6.00 -9.12 -37.85
C LEU A 7 4.92 -9.02 -36.76
N LEU A 8 3.72 -9.55 -37.02
CA LEU A 8 2.60 -9.57 -36.07
C LEU A 8 2.81 -10.57 -34.93
N PHE A 9 3.54 -11.66 -35.17
CA PHE A 9 3.81 -12.69 -34.15
C PHE A 9 4.86 -12.22 -33.14
N ILE A 10 5.86 -11.43 -33.56
CA ILE A 10 6.90 -10.88 -32.68
C ILE A 10 6.34 -9.82 -31.72
N LEU A 11 5.32 -9.05 -32.14
CA LEU A 11 4.68 -8.02 -31.31
C LEU A 11 3.84 -8.60 -30.16
N SER A 12 3.45 -9.88 -30.24
CA SER A 12 2.60 -10.53 -29.24
C SER A 12 3.38 -11.06 -28.02
N LEU A 13 4.71 -11.07 -28.04
CA LEU A 13 5.54 -11.67 -26.97
C LEU A 13 5.88 -10.70 -25.81
N THR A 14 5.43 -9.44 -25.86
CA THR A 14 5.85 -8.41 -24.88
C THR A 14 4.78 -8.07 -23.84
N PHE A 15 3.79 -8.93 -23.60
CA PHE A 15 2.94 -8.82 -22.41
C PHE A 15 3.66 -9.44 -21.20
N GLY A 16 4.75 -8.79 -20.78
CA GLY A 16 5.37 -9.10 -19.49
C GLY A 16 4.39 -8.77 -18.37
N SER A 17 4.25 -9.69 -17.41
CA SER A 17 3.44 -9.47 -16.22
C SER A 17 3.94 -8.22 -15.50
N ILE A 18 3.15 -7.13 -15.52
CA ILE A 18 3.31 -6.04 -14.57
C ILE A 18 2.90 -6.62 -13.22
N SER A 19 3.87 -7.15 -12.49
CA SER A 19 3.73 -7.41 -11.08
C SER A 19 3.91 -6.07 -10.37
N ALA A 20 2.83 -5.51 -9.85
CA ALA A 20 2.94 -4.46 -8.86
C ALA A 20 3.36 -5.08 -7.52
N GLN A 21 3.96 -4.27 -6.66
CA GLN A 21 4.29 -4.63 -5.29
C GLN A 21 3.50 -3.78 -4.31
N ASP A 22 3.49 -4.18 -3.04
CA ASP A 22 2.94 -3.34 -2.01
C ASP A 22 3.81 -2.08 -1.86
N VAL A 23 3.16 -0.97 -1.54
CA VAL A 23 3.80 0.30 -1.23
C VAL A 23 3.27 0.79 0.12
N ILE A 24 4.16 0.84 1.10
CA ILE A 24 3.89 1.46 2.40
C ILE A 24 4.21 2.94 2.24
N ILE A 25 3.22 3.81 2.45
CA ILE A 25 3.40 5.26 2.47
C ILE A 25 3.39 5.69 3.93
N ASN A 26 4.46 6.33 4.39
CA ASN A 26 4.56 6.83 5.75
C ASN A 26 3.90 8.22 5.91
N ASN A 27 3.84 8.74 7.14
CA ASN A 27 3.25 10.05 7.41
C ASN A 27 4.02 11.24 6.78
N THR A 28 5.28 11.06 6.40
CA THR A 28 6.06 12.08 5.66
C THR A 28 5.82 12.03 4.16
N GLY A 29 5.13 10.99 3.67
CA GLY A 29 4.87 10.74 2.25
C GLY A 29 5.97 9.92 1.55
N ASP A 30 6.97 9.43 2.29
CA ASP A 30 7.98 8.54 1.73
C ASP A 30 7.34 7.18 1.42
N GLU A 31 7.74 6.62 0.29
CA GLU A 31 7.26 5.34 -0.21
C GLU A 31 8.28 4.24 0.03
N ILE A 32 7.84 3.14 0.64
CA ILE A 32 8.63 1.94 0.85
C ILE A 32 8.02 0.83 0.00
N GLN A 33 8.76 0.43 -1.04
CA GLN A 33 8.41 -0.76 -1.82
C GLN A 33 8.63 -2.00 -0.97
N ALA A 34 7.56 -2.74 -0.74
CA ALA A 34 7.54 -3.79 0.26
C ALA A 34 6.75 -5.02 -0.20
N LYS A 35 6.95 -6.10 0.54
CA LYS A 35 5.99 -7.19 0.66
C LYS A 35 5.50 -7.20 2.10
N VAL A 36 4.25 -6.84 2.31
CA VAL A 36 3.64 -6.83 3.64
C VAL A 36 3.40 -8.29 4.06
N LEU A 37 3.78 -8.62 5.30
CA LEU A 37 3.65 -9.98 5.84
C LEU A 37 2.58 -10.07 6.92
N GLU A 38 2.52 -9.05 7.80
CA GLU A 38 1.61 -9.02 8.93
C GLU A 38 1.26 -7.57 9.27
N ILE A 39 -0.02 -7.33 9.60
CA ILE A 39 -0.50 -6.06 10.15
C ILE A 39 -1.14 -6.37 11.49
N SER A 40 -0.50 -5.91 12.57
CA SER A 40 -1.01 -6.03 13.93
C SER A 40 -1.70 -4.74 14.37
N SER A 41 -2.10 -4.65 15.65
CA SER A 41 -2.71 -3.44 16.20
C SER A 41 -1.74 -2.26 16.27
N SER A 42 -0.46 -2.51 16.55
CA SER A 42 0.56 -1.47 16.79
C SER A 42 1.65 -1.41 15.73
N GLU A 43 1.90 -2.49 14.99
CA GLU A 43 3.04 -2.61 14.08
C GLU A 43 2.67 -3.30 12.78
N ILE A 44 3.50 -3.06 11.76
CA ILE A 44 3.43 -3.69 10.45
C ILE A 44 4.77 -4.35 10.17
N LYS A 45 4.75 -5.62 9.81
CA LYS A 45 5.94 -6.39 9.42
C LYS A 45 5.98 -6.54 7.91
N TYR A 46 7.14 -6.28 7.33
CA TYR A 46 7.33 -6.34 5.88
C TYR A 46 8.74 -6.78 5.51
N LYS A 47 8.93 -7.17 4.26
CA LYS A 47 10.26 -7.26 3.63
C LYS A 47 10.40 -6.19 2.58
N ARG A 48 11.62 -5.67 2.39
CA ARG A 48 11.88 -4.78 1.26
C ARG A 48 11.72 -5.54 -0.05
N TYR A 49 11.06 -4.91 -1.01
CA TYR A 49 10.82 -5.54 -2.31
C TYR A 49 12.13 -5.85 -3.06
N ASP A 50 13.15 -5.01 -2.91
CA ASP A 50 14.48 -5.22 -3.49
C ASP A 50 15.35 -6.25 -2.74
N ASN A 51 14.86 -6.80 -1.62
CA ASN A 51 15.56 -7.84 -0.85
C ASN A 51 14.56 -8.76 -0.13
N LEU A 52 13.78 -9.54 -0.89
CA LEU A 52 12.78 -10.46 -0.36
C LEU A 52 13.37 -11.64 0.43
N ASP A 53 14.66 -11.95 0.25
CA ASP A 53 15.38 -12.94 1.06
C ASP A 53 16.00 -12.32 2.31
N GLY A 54 15.91 -10.99 2.45
CA GLY A 54 16.40 -10.22 3.58
C GLY A 54 15.59 -10.40 4.87
N PRO A 55 15.98 -9.64 5.92
CA PRO A 55 15.30 -9.68 7.21
C PRO A 55 13.87 -9.13 7.12
N ILE A 56 13.04 -9.56 8.07
CA ILE A 56 11.76 -8.93 8.32
C ILE A 56 12.02 -7.61 9.04
N ILE A 57 11.44 -6.54 8.52
CA ILE A 57 11.50 -5.18 9.08
C ILE A 57 10.15 -4.89 9.73
N THR A 58 10.18 -4.14 10.82
CA THR A 58 8.98 -3.67 11.52
C THR A 58 8.92 -2.15 11.44
N ILE A 59 7.73 -1.62 11.15
CA ILE A 59 7.40 -0.19 11.24
C ILE A 59 6.20 -0.01 12.16
N ALA A 60 6.19 1.04 12.98
CA ALA A 60 5.05 1.36 13.82
C ALA A 60 3.85 1.74 12.93
N LYS A 61 2.67 1.19 13.23
CA LYS A 61 1.46 1.50 12.47
C LYS A 61 1.10 2.98 12.52
N SER A 62 1.45 3.65 13.62
CA SER A 62 1.30 5.10 13.79
C SER A 62 2.18 5.94 12.87
N GLU A 63 3.23 5.37 12.27
CA GLU A 63 4.11 6.04 11.31
C GLU A 63 3.67 5.84 9.85
N VAL A 64 2.73 4.92 9.62
CA VAL A 64 2.22 4.58 8.29
C VAL A 64 0.94 5.36 8.03
N LEU A 65 0.87 6.03 6.89
CA LEU A 65 -0.31 6.74 6.42
C LEU A 65 -1.27 5.80 5.70
N LEU A 66 -0.74 5.01 4.75
CA LEU A 66 -1.51 3.99 4.04
C LEU A 66 -0.61 2.88 3.50
N ILE A 67 -1.19 1.73 3.23
CA ILE A 67 -0.59 0.67 2.41
C ILE A 67 -1.41 0.56 1.14
N LYS A 68 -0.74 0.62 -0.02
CA LYS A 68 -1.30 0.26 -1.32
C LYS A 68 -0.80 -1.12 -1.69
N TYR A 69 -1.70 -2.07 -1.89
CA TYR A 69 -1.35 -3.46 -2.19
C TYR A 69 -1.18 -3.69 -3.70
N GLU A 70 -0.49 -4.78 -4.06
CA GLU A 70 -0.29 -5.18 -5.46
C GLU A 70 -1.60 -5.31 -6.27
N ASN A 71 -2.69 -5.72 -5.62
CA ASN A 71 -4.01 -5.90 -6.22
C ASN A 71 -4.78 -4.56 -6.41
N GLY A 72 -4.19 -3.44 -5.99
CA GLY A 72 -4.79 -2.11 -6.04
C GLY A 72 -5.68 -1.74 -4.86
N THR A 73 -5.95 -2.63 -3.91
CA THR A 73 -6.63 -2.28 -2.66
C THR A 73 -5.72 -1.43 -1.77
N LYS A 74 -6.31 -0.77 -0.78
CA LYS A 74 -5.55 0.07 0.16
C LYS A 74 -6.13 0.02 1.56
N ASP A 75 -5.24 0.09 2.54
CA ASP A 75 -5.57 0.36 3.94
C ASP A 75 -5.06 1.74 4.30
N VAL A 76 -5.91 2.57 4.90
CA VAL A 76 -5.56 3.92 5.37
C VAL A 76 -5.52 3.88 6.89
N PHE A 77 -4.44 4.38 7.47
CA PHE A 77 -4.25 4.44 8.91
C PHE A 77 -4.32 5.91 9.33
N GLN A 78 -5.44 6.25 9.95
CA GLN A 78 -5.68 7.60 10.45
C GLN A 78 -4.96 7.76 11.80
N ASN A 79 -4.17 8.83 11.93
CA ASN A 79 -3.53 9.14 13.19
C ASN A 79 -4.64 9.55 14.17
N GLN A 80 -4.90 8.77 15.23
CA GLN A 80 -5.99 8.99 16.19
C GLN A 80 -5.85 10.29 17.02
N ALA A 81 -4.96 11.21 16.64
CA ALA A 81 -4.79 12.49 17.30
C ALA A 81 -5.98 13.46 17.09
N GLU A 82 -6.87 13.21 16.11
CA GLU A 82 -7.93 14.17 15.75
C GLU A 82 -9.36 13.75 16.14
N GLU A 83 -9.60 12.50 16.55
CA GLU A 83 -10.97 12.02 16.84
C GLU A 83 -11.48 12.35 18.26
N SER A 84 -10.64 12.95 19.13
CA SER A 84 -11.04 13.29 20.51
C SER A 84 -11.59 14.71 20.69
N SER A 85 -11.77 15.50 19.62
CA SER A 85 -12.27 16.89 19.71
C SER A 85 -13.63 17.18 19.04
N SER A 86 -14.28 16.21 18.39
CA SER A 86 -15.53 16.50 17.63
C SER A 86 -16.68 15.53 17.95
N ALA A 87 -16.95 15.26 19.22
CA ALA A 87 -18.14 14.50 19.63
C ALA A 87 -18.76 14.98 20.96
N ALA A 88 -18.66 16.27 21.30
CA ALA A 88 -19.30 16.84 22.48
C ALA A 88 -19.87 18.24 22.23
N THR A 89 -20.79 18.39 21.28
CA THR A 89 -21.78 19.47 21.31
C THR A 89 -23.04 19.01 20.59
N GLU A 90 -23.92 18.33 21.34
CA GLU A 90 -25.37 18.35 21.13
C GLU A 90 -26.02 17.82 22.42
N THR A 91 -26.16 18.72 23.39
CA THR A 91 -26.95 18.53 24.61
C THR A 91 -27.84 19.76 24.78
N SER A 92 -29.15 19.52 24.67
CA SER A 92 -30.24 20.22 25.36
C SER A 92 -30.57 21.67 24.97
N GLN A 93 -31.46 21.84 24.01
CA GLN A 93 -32.50 22.90 23.91
C GLN A 93 -33.64 22.32 23.02
N GLN A 94 -34.94 22.49 23.20
CA GLN A 94 -35.78 23.17 24.16
C GLN A 94 -37.24 22.91 23.71
N ASN A 95 -38.14 22.80 24.69
CA ASN A 95 -39.61 22.90 24.61
C ASN A 95 -40.44 21.65 24.27
#